data_AF-A0A7X8MMF0-F1
#
_entry.id   AF-A0A7X8MMF0-F1
#
_cell.length_a   1.000
_cell.length_b   1.000
_cell.length_c   1.000
_cell.angle_alpha   90.00
_cell.angle_beta   90.00
_cell.angle_gamma   90.00
#
_symmetry.space_group_name_H-M   'P 1'
#
loop_
_entity.id
_entity.type
_entity.pdbx_description
1 polymer ?
#
loop_
_entity_poly.entity_id
_entity_poly.type
_entity_poly.pdbx_seq_one_letter_code
_entity_poly.pdbx_strand_id
1 'polypeptide(L)'
;TEIGLTEGDPFIIVRFVSWDASHDVGQHGILDKVGLVKALEQYGRVLITSEGALPPELQPYQIRVSPEKLHDLLYYATLYVGEGGTTASEAVMLGTHAIIVSTLSKYCGVRTDLNQYDLLWISESDEYTINKAIELLQNVDLKALGRYNRSRLIAEKIDVTALMVWFIENYPESVDVVKENPDLPNIFRSKRSL
;
A
#
# COMPACT_ATOMS: atom_id res chain seq x y z
N THR A 1 12.57 12.40 17.01
CA THR A 1 11.45 13.23 17.49
C THR A 1 10.17 12.47 17.20
N GLU A 2 9.43 12.10 18.24
CA GLU A 2 8.10 11.49 18.10
C GLU A 2 7.16 12.55 17.52
N ILE A 3 6.37 12.17 16.51
CA ILE A 3 5.68 13.10 15.59
C ILE A 3 4.46 13.79 16.24
N GLY A 4 4.30 13.62 17.56
CA GLY A 4 3.22 14.18 18.36
C GLY A 4 1.85 13.65 17.95
N LEU A 5 1.77 12.36 17.60
CA LEU A 5 0.54 11.67 17.22
C LEU A 5 0.10 10.72 18.33
N THR A 6 -1.22 10.58 18.47
CA THR A 6 -1.90 9.58 19.30
C THR A 6 -2.64 8.58 18.41
N GLU A 7 -2.98 7.38 18.93
CA GLU A 7 -3.60 6.31 18.12
C GLU A 7 -4.92 6.70 17.43
N GLY A 8 -5.60 7.73 17.95
CA GLY A 8 -6.86 8.23 17.40
C GLY A 8 -6.73 9.35 16.36
N ASP A 9 -5.54 9.91 16.18
CA ASP A 9 -5.38 11.08 15.31
C ASP A 9 -5.61 10.68 13.84
N PRO A 10 -6.50 11.37 13.10
CA PRO A 10 -6.65 11.14 11.68
C PRO A 10 -5.48 11.80 10.95
N PHE A 11 -4.63 10.98 10.34
CA PHE A 11 -3.55 11.45 9.49
C PHE A 11 -3.44 10.64 8.22
N ILE A 12 -2.89 11.28 7.20
CA ILE A 12 -2.75 10.77 5.84
C ILE A 12 -1.28 10.77 5.49
N ILE A 13 -0.78 9.66 4.97
CA ILE A 13 0.59 9.57 4.49
C ILE A 13 0.60 9.87 3.00
N VAL A 14 1.40 10.85 2.60
CA VAL A 14 1.68 11.14 1.20
C VAL A 14 3.12 10.77 0.89
N ARG A 15 3.34 10.00 -0.18
CA ARG A 15 4.69 9.61 -0.61
C ARG A 15 4.99 10.08 -2.03
N PHE A 16 6.07 10.84 -2.18
CA PHE A 16 6.62 11.22 -3.47
C PHE A 16 7.94 10.49 -3.77
N VAL A 17 8.05 9.93 -4.97
CA VAL A 17 9.20 9.19 -5.50
C VAL A 17 9.97 10.10 -6.47
N SER A 18 11.26 9.83 -6.70
CA SER A 18 12.08 10.70 -7.55
C SER A 18 11.90 10.44 -9.06
N TRP A 19 11.45 9.25 -9.44
CA TRP A 19 11.30 8.80 -10.83
C TRP A 19 12.61 8.80 -11.65
N ASP A 20 13.74 8.58 -10.98
CA ASP A 20 15.08 8.57 -11.61
C ASP A 20 15.58 7.18 -12.03
N ALA A 21 14.75 6.12 -11.92
CA ALA A 21 15.18 4.77 -12.28
C ALA A 21 15.13 4.54 -13.79
N SER A 22 15.92 3.57 -14.28
CA SER A 22 15.96 3.24 -15.72
C SER A 22 14.60 2.81 -16.30
N HIS A 23 13.70 2.29 -15.46
CA HIS A 23 12.35 1.90 -15.86
C HIS A 23 11.33 3.05 -15.81
N ASP A 24 11.72 4.25 -15.38
CA ASP A 24 10.84 5.41 -15.24
C ASP A 24 10.77 6.28 -16.52
N VAL A 25 11.51 5.91 -17.57
CA VAL A 25 11.56 6.68 -18.82
C VAL A 25 10.16 6.82 -19.43
N GLY A 26 9.69 8.07 -19.53
CA GLY A 26 8.36 8.42 -20.05
C GLY A 26 7.20 8.13 -19.09
N GLN A 27 7.50 7.83 -17.82
CA GLN A 27 6.52 7.57 -16.76
C GLN A 27 6.43 8.76 -15.82
N HIS A 28 5.32 8.87 -15.12
CA HIS A 28 5.13 9.90 -14.09
C HIS A 28 4.16 9.42 -13.00
N GLY A 29 4.19 10.14 -11.89
CA GLY A 29 3.18 10.03 -10.84
C GLY A 29 2.40 11.33 -10.69
N ILE A 30 2.41 11.89 -9.48
CA ILE A 30 1.60 13.05 -9.08
C ILE A 30 2.19 14.32 -9.70
N LEU A 31 1.39 15.03 -10.50
CA LEU A 31 1.82 16.25 -11.18
C LEU A 31 1.62 17.47 -10.28
N ASP A 32 0.42 17.64 -9.73
CA ASP A 32 0.05 18.70 -8.79
C ASP A 32 0.17 18.23 -7.33
N LYS A 33 1.42 18.19 -6.85
CA LYS A 33 1.75 17.82 -5.46
C LYS A 33 1.10 18.76 -4.44
N VAL A 34 1.02 20.06 -4.76
CA VAL A 34 0.50 21.07 -3.84
C VAL A 34 -1.02 20.96 -3.75
N GLY A 35 -1.72 20.90 -4.89
CA GLY A 35 -3.17 20.74 -4.92
C GLY A 35 -3.63 19.46 -4.23
N LEU A 36 -2.91 18.34 -4.43
CA LEU A 36 -3.20 17.10 -3.71
C LEU A 36 -3.11 17.29 -2.19
N VAL A 37 -1.99 17.79 -1.68
CA VAL A 37 -1.79 17.97 -0.23
C VAL A 37 -2.83 18.93 0.35
N LYS A 38 -3.16 20.02 -0.37
CA LYS A 38 -4.18 21.00 0.03
C LYS A 38 -5.61 20.47 0.03
N ALA A 39 -5.93 19.51 -0.83
CA ALA A 39 -7.21 18.82 -0.77
C ALA A 39 -7.28 17.89 0.45
N LEU A 40 -6.19 17.15 0.72
CA LEU A 40 -6.14 16.14 1.78
C LEU A 40 -6.07 16.75 3.19
N GLU A 41 -5.43 17.91 3.37
CA GLU A 41 -5.29 18.53 4.69
C GLU A 41 -6.61 18.92 5.36
N GLN A 42 -7.70 19.00 4.58
CA GLN A 42 -9.04 19.26 5.09
C GLN A 42 -9.64 18.08 5.85
N TYR A 43 -9.09 16.87 5.66
CA TYR A 43 -9.61 15.61 6.22
C TYR A 43 -8.72 15.00 7.30
N GLY A 44 -7.52 15.56 7.51
CA GLY A 44 -6.58 15.08 8.52
C GLY A 44 -5.19 15.66 8.33
N ARG A 45 -4.31 15.38 9.28
CA ARG A 45 -2.92 15.84 9.19
C ARG A 45 -2.21 15.11 8.06
N VAL A 46 -1.64 15.85 7.11
CA VAL A 46 -0.85 15.26 6.02
C VAL A 46 0.61 15.14 6.44
N LEU A 47 1.18 13.95 6.31
CA LEU A 47 2.59 13.65 6.58
C LEU A 47 3.26 13.20 5.29
N ILE A 48 4.29 13.93 4.87
CA ILE A 48 4.95 13.68 3.59
C ILE A 48 6.27 12.95 3.79
N THR A 49 6.43 11.83 3.09
CA THR A 49 7.74 11.24 2.82
C THR A 49 8.11 11.51 1.37
N SER A 50 9.36 11.87 1.10
CA SER A 50 9.80 12.18 -0.27
C SER A 50 11.23 11.73 -0.49
N GLU A 51 11.48 11.11 -1.65
CA GLU A 51 12.83 10.77 -2.13
C GLU A 51 13.54 11.99 -2.74
N GLY A 52 12.78 12.99 -3.19
CA GLY A 52 13.29 14.21 -3.80
C GLY A 52 13.07 15.47 -2.95
N ALA A 53 13.50 16.62 -3.48
CA ALA A 53 13.21 17.91 -2.88
C ALA A 53 11.71 18.25 -3.00
N LEU A 54 11.13 18.79 -1.93
CA LEU A 54 9.75 19.27 -1.93
C LEU A 54 9.70 20.78 -2.25
N PRO A 55 8.66 21.25 -2.94
CA PRO A 55 8.34 22.67 -3.03
C PRO A 55 8.30 23.32 -1.64
N PRO A 56 8.69 24.61 -1.50
CA PRO A 56 8.70 25.31 -0.20
C PRO A 56 7.37 25.21 0.57
N GLU A 57 6.24 25.20 -0.14
CA GLU A 57 4.90 25.09 0.42
C GLU A 57 4.66 23.74 1.12
N LEU A 58 5.36 22.69 0.71
CA LEU A 58 5.19 21.32 1.22
C LEU A 58 6.24 20.92 2.27
N GLN A 59 7.30 21.70 2.42
CA GLN A 59 8.34 21.46 3.44
C GLN A 59 7.78 21.31 4.87
N PRO A 60 6.78 22.10 5.32
CA PRO A 60 6.21 21.96 6.66
C PRO A 60 5.54 20.61 6.95
N TYR A 61 5.10 19.89 5.91
CA TYR A 61 4.46 18.58 6.03
C TYR A 61 5.47 17.43 6.01
N GLN A 62 6.72 17.71 5.63
CA GLN A 62 7.74 16.68 5.48
C GLN A 62 8.09 16.06 6.84
N ILE A 63 8.02 14.74 6.89
CA ILE A 63 8.50 13.97 8.02
C ILE A 63 9.78 13.23 7.66
N ARG A 64 10.66 13.08 8.65
CA ARG A 64 11.81 12.18 8.58
C ARG A 64 11.60 11.09 9.62
N VAL A 65 11.41 9.87 9.13
CA VAL A 65 11.19 8.69 9.95
C VAL A 65 12.12 7.59 9.50
N SER A 66 12.57 6.79 10.44
CA SER A 66 13.33 5.60 10.12
C SER A 66 12.40 4.55 9.49
N PRO A 67 12.92 3.62 8.66
CA PRO A 67 12.11 2.63 7.95
C PRO A 67 11.21 1.81 8.89
N GLU A 68 11.72 1.43 10.07
CA GLU A 68 10.95 0.67 11.06
C GLU A 68 9.73 1.45 11.59
N LYS A 69 9.83 2.77 11.72
CA LYS A 69 8.72 3.63 12.16
C LYS A 69 7.74 3.98 11.05
N LEU A 70 8.13 3.80 9.79
CA LEU A 70 7.22 4.01 8.67
C LEU A 70 6.10 2.97 8.69
N HIS A 71 6.39 1.72 9.04
CA HIS A 71 5.35 0.68 9.14
C HIS A 71 4.34 1.00 10.25
N ASP A 72 4.80 1.47 11.41
CA ASP A 72 3.90 1.93 12.48
C ASP A 72 2.99 3.06 11.97
N LEU A 73 3.56 4.04 11.26
CA LEU A 73 2.76 5.12 10.68
C LEU A 73 1.77 4.61 9.64
N LEU A 74 2.16 3.69 8.76
CA LEU A 74 1.24 3.12 7.77
C LEU A 74 0.10 2.38 8.46
N TYR A 75 0.37 1.64 9.54
CA TYR A 75 -0.65 0.94 10.31
C TYR A 75 -1.67 1.90 10.94
N TYR A 76 -1.22 3.02 11.51
CA TYR A 76 -2.12 4.00 12.14
C TYR A 76 -2.72 5.03 11.18
N ALA A 77 -2.20 5.17 9.97
CA ALA A 77 -2.71 6.12 8.99
C ALA A 77 -4.17 5.81 8.60
N THR A 78 -4.93 6.86 8.30
CA THR A 78 -6.29 6.72 7.76
C THR A 78 -6.25 6.32 6.30
N LEU A 79 -5.30 6.87 5.54
CA LEU A 79 -5.13 6.62 4.11
C LEU A 79 -3.66 6.81 3.73
N TYR A 80 -3.18 5.99 2.79
CA TYR A 80 -1.94 6.22 2.07
C TYR A 80 -2.24 6.71 0.64
N VAL A 81 -1.55 7.76 0.19
CA VAL A 81 -1.61 8.23 -1.20
C VAL A 81 -0.20 8.48 -1.70
N GLY A 82 0.22 7.87 -2.80
CA GLY A 82 1.57 8.14 -3.29
C GLY A 82 2.05 7.30 -4.45
N GLU A 83 3.30 7.54 -4.82
CA GLU A 83 3.94 6.98 -6.02
C GLU A 83 4.72 5.68 -5.71
N GLY A 84 5.00 5.42 -4.42
CA GLY A 84 5.77 4.26 -3.99
C GLY A 84 4.95 2.98 -3.99
N GLY A 85 5.22 2.08 -4.93
CA GLY A 85 4.43 0.85 -5.07
C GLY A 85 4.66 -0.22 -4.01
N THR A 86 5.89 -0.34 -3.50
CA THR A 86 6.19 -1.19 -2.34
C THR A 86 5.45 -0.68 -1.11
N THR A 87 5.57 0.62 -0.80
CA THR A 87 4.92 1.25 0.35
C THR A 87 3.40 1.19 0.28
N ALA A 88 2.80 1.33 -0.91
CA ALA A 88 1.38 1.14 -1.10
C ALA A 88 0.94 -0.30 -0.74
N SER A 89 1.72 -1.29 -1.16
CA SER A 89 1.44 -2.70 -0.86
C SER A 89 1.61 -3.00 0.63
N GLU A 90 2.63 -2.43 1.27
CA GLU A 90 2.86 -2.53 2.72
C GLU A 90 1.72 -1.92 3.53
N ALA A 91 1.20 -0.75 3.13
CA ALA A 91 0.02 -0.13 3.74
C ALA A 91 -1.19 -1.09 3.71
N VAL A 92 -1.44 -1.69 2.55
CA VAL A 92 -2.53 -2.64 2.35
C VAL A 92 -2.38 -3.89 3.22
N MET A 93 -1.17 -4.44 3.35
CA MET A 93 -0.90 -5.59 4.23
C MET A 93 -1.20 -5.30 5.70
N LEU A 94 -1.05 -4.03 6.11
CA LEU A 94 -1.36 -3.54 7.44
C LEU A 94 -2.85 -3.21 7.64
N GLY A 95 -3.66 -3.26 6.58
CA GLY A 95 -5.09 -2.93 6.62
C GLY A 95 -5.39 -1.46 6.37
N THR A 96 -4.41 -0.68 5.91
CA THR A 96 -4.59 0.71 5.52
C THR A 96 -4.84 0.80 4.03
N HIS A 97 -5.92 1.47 3.67
CA HIS A 97 -6.29 1.74 2.28
C HIS A 97 -5.21 2.58 1.58
N ALA A 98 -4.99 2.32 0.29
CA ALA A 98 -3.95 2.98 -0.47
C ALA A 98 -4.43 3.42 -1.86
N ILE A 99 -4.03 4.61 -2.28
CA ILE A 99 -4.11 5.06 -3.67
C ILE A 99 -2.69 5.18 -4.20
N ILE A 100 -2.37 4.38 -5.22
CA ILE A 100 -1.08 4.43 -5.90
C ILE A 100 -1.21 5.24 -7.19
N VAL A 101 -0.41 6.29 -7.31
CA VAL A 101 -0.37 7.15 -8.50
C VAL A 101 0.85 6.80 -9.34
N SER A 102 0.62 6.12 -10.46
CA SER A 102 1.69 5.57 -11.29
C SER A 102 1.14 5.04 -12.61
N THR A 103 1.74 5.47 -13.72
CA THR A 103 1.46 4.94 -15.07
C THR A 103 1.92 3.49 -15.29
N LEU A 104 2.79 2.97 -14.41
CA LEU A 104 3.32 1.60 -14.47
C LEU A 104 2.51 0.60 -13.64
N SER A 105 1.82 1.07 -12.60
CA SER A 105 1.30 0.17 -11.57
C SER A 105 0.20 -0.76 -12.05
N LYS A 106 -0.53 -0.40 -13.10
CA LYS A 106 -1.51 -1.27 -13.77
C LYS A 106 -0.91 -2.54 -14.38
N TYR A 107 0.38 -2.56 -14.69
CA TYR A 107 1.07 -3.71 -15.27
C TYR A 107 1.62 -4.68 -14.22
N CYS A 108 1.52 -4.33 -12.93
CA CYS A 108 2.01 -5.18 -11.86
C CYS A 108 0.83 -5.96 -11.24
N GLY A 109 0.80 -7.27 -11.51
CA GLY A 109 -0.29 -8.16 -11.10
C GLY A 109 -0.62 -8.12 -9.61
N VAL A 110 0.37 -7.86 -8.75
CA VAL A 110 0.14 -7.68 -7.30
C VAL A 110 -0.80 -6.50 -7.03
N ARG A 111 -0.66 -5.35 -7.72
CA ARG A 111 -1.57 -4.22 -7.49
C ARG A 111 -2.98 -4.53 -7.97
N THR A 112 -3.10 -5.20 -9.12
CA THR A 112 -4.41 -5.62 -9.65
C THR A 112 -5.10 -6.60 -8.70
N ASP A 113 -4.35 -7.53 -8.09
CA ASP A 113 -4.86 -8.46 -7.08
C ASP A 113 -5.34 -7.72 -5.83
N LEU A 114 -4.54 -6.79 -5.28
CA LEU A 114 -4.93 -6.00 -4.10
C LEU A 114 -6.15 -5.10 -4.34
N ASN A 115 -6.35 -4.63 -5.58
CA ASN A 115 -7.53 -3.86 -5.97
C ASN A 115 -8.82 -4.69 -5.87
N GLN A 116 -8.78 -6.00 -6.12
CA GLN A 116 -9.94 -6.90 -5.99
C GLN A 116 -10.45 -7.03 -4.55
N TYR A 117 -9.60 -6.70 -3.57
CA TYR A 117 -9.96 -6.70 -2.15
C TYR A 117 -10.47 -5.35 -1.64
N ASP A 118 -10.65 -4.36 -2.52
CA ASP A 118 -11.05 -2.99 -2.17
C ASP A 118 -10.06 -2.31 -1.20
N LEU A 119 -8.77 -2.63 -1.32
CA LEU A 119 -7.71 -2.08 -0.47
C LEU A 119 -6.80 -1.10 -1.19
N LEU A 120 -6.66 -1.23 -2.51
CA LEU A 120 -5.73 -0.45 -3.33
C LEU A 120 -6.44 0.11 -4.57
N TRP A 121 -6.27 1.39 -4.88
CA TRP A 121 -6.69 1.98 -6.17
C TRP A 121 -5.48 2.46 -6.95
N ILE A 122 -5.48 2.16 -8.25
CA ILE A 122 -4.43 2.60 -9.18
C ILE A 122 -4.93 3.84 -9.90
N SER A 123 -4.13 4.90 -9.91
CA SER A 123 -4.44 6.19 -10.49
C SER A 123 -3.35 6.65 -11.44
N GLU A 124 -3.76 7.34 -12.51
CA GLU A 124 -2.87 8.02 -13.46
C GLU A 124 -3.19 9.52 -13.59
N SER A 125 -4.16 10.03 -12.81
CA SER A 125 -4.53 11.45 -12.84
C SER A 125 -4.74 12.01 -11.44
N ASP A 126 -4.32 13.26 -11.25
CA ASP A 126 -4.47 13.95 -9.96
C ASP A 126 -5.94 14.15 -9.59
N GLU A 127 -6.80 14.46 -10.58
CA GLU A 127 -8.24 14.63 -10.37
C GLU A 127 -8.89 13.36 -9.82
N TYR A 128 -8.63 12.20 -10.44
CA TYR A 128 -9.16 10.92 -9.93
C TYR A 128 -8.61 10.62 -8.54
N THR A 129 -7.31 10.86 -8.33
CA THR A 129 -6.65 10.64 -7.04
C THR A 129 -7.32 11.44 -5.93
N ILE A 130 -7.55 12.73 -6.15
CA ILE A 130 -8.18 13.64 -5.18
C ILE A 130 -9.62 13.20 -4.90
N ASN A 131 -10.41 12.98 -5.96
CA ASN A 131 -11.81 12.58 -5.81
C ASN A 131 -11.94 11.25 -5.06
N LYS A 132 -11.11 10.27 -5.40
CA LYS A 132 -11.12 8.97 -4.72
C LYS A 132 -10.64 9.06 -3.28
N ALA A 133 -9.62 9.87 -3.00
CA ALA A 133 -9.15 10.07 -1.64
C ALA A 133 -10.24 10.72 -0.77
N ILE A 134 -10.93 11.74 -1.29
CA ILE A 134 -12.05 12.38 -0.60
C ILE A 134 -13.18 11.39 -0.33
N GLU A 135 -13.57 10.60 -1.32
CA GLU A 135 -14.60 9.55 -1.17
C GLU A 135 -14.26 8.60 -0.01
N LEU A 136 -13.01 8.14 0.07
CA LEU A 136 -12.56 7.24 1.14
C LEU A 136 -12.52 7.95 2.49
N LEU A 137 -11.99 9.17 2.55
CA LEU A 137 -11.81 9.92 3.79
C LEU A 137 -13.13 10.38 4.42
N GLN A 138 -14.21 10.43 3.64
CA GLN A 138 -15.57 10.66 4.15
C GLN A 138 -16.16 9.44 4.88
N ASN A 139 -15.59 8.25 4.71
CA ASN A 139 -16.02 7.04 5.41
C ASN A 139 -15.39 6.96 6.81
N VAL A 140 -16.20 7.19 7.85
CA VAL A 140 -15.77 7.12 9.25
C VAL A 140 -15.27 5.73 9.67
N ASP A 141 -15.73 4.68 9.00
CA ASP A 141 -15.36 3.28 9.26
C ASP A 141 -14.23 2.79 8.36
N LEU A 142 -13.56 3.68 7.60
CA LEU A 142 -12.54 3.30 6.61
C LEU A 142 -11.44 2.40 7.21
N LYS A 143 -10.95 2.71 8.42
CA LYS A 143 -9.95 1.87 9.09
C LYS A 143 -10.49 0.47 9.44
N ALA A 144 -11.74 0.38 9.89
CA ALA A 144 -12.37 -0.90 10.24
C ALA A 144 -12.59 -1.75 8.99
N LEU A 145 -13.08 -1.13 7.91
CA LEU A 145 -13.26 -1.76 6.60
C LEU A 145 -11.91 -2.29 6.06
N GLY A 146 -10.85 -1.51 6.19
CA GLY A 146 -9.51 -1.90 5.73
C GLY A 146 -8.99 -3.13 6.48
N ARG A 147 -9.16 -3.19 7.80
CA ARG A 147 -8.82 -4.40 8.59
C ARG A 147 -9.64 -5.63 8.20
N TYR A 148 -10.93 -5.45 7.91
CA TYR A 148 -11.80 -6.53 7.44
C TYR A 148 -11.33 -7.05 6.08
N ASN A 149 -11.16 -6.17 5.10
CA ASN A 149 -10.70 -6.50 3.75
C ASN A 149 -9.32 -7.17 3.77
N ARG A 150 -8.41 -6.68 4.61
CA ARG A 150 -7.09 -7.28 4.81
C ARG A 150 -7.19 -8.68 5.41
N SER A 151 -8.13 -8.93 6.31
CA SER A 151 -8.34 -10.27 6.88
C SER A 151 -8.84 -11.25 5.82
N ARG A 152 -9.77 -10.81 4.95
CA ARG A 152 -10.22 -11.58 3.77
C ARG A 152 -9.05 -11.89 2.83
N LEU A 153 -8.25 -10.88 2.49
CA LEU A 153 -7.05 -11.02 1.65
C LEU A 153 -6.12 -12.12 2.20
N ILE A 154 -5.72 -12.01 3.47
CA ILE A 154 -4.78 -12.98 4.07
C ILE A 154 -5.36 -14.40 4.13
N ALA A 155 -6.66 -14.55 4.41
CA ALA A 155 -7.31 -15.86 4.48
C ALA A 155 -7.33 -16.60 3.13
N GLU A 156 -7.36 -15.86 2.02
CA GLU A 156 -7.43 -16.45 0.68
C GLU A 156 -6.05 -16.73 0.06
N LYS A 157 -4.97 -16.15 0.59
CA LYS A 157 -3.60 -16.38 0.09
C LYS A 157 -2.97 -17.64 0.69
N ILE A 158 -2.04 -18.20 -0.07
CA ILE A 158 -1.24 -19.35 0.36
C ILE A 158 -0.24 -18.93 1.44
N ASP A 159 0.04 -19.82 2.38
CA ASP A 159 1.20 -19.72 3.25
C ASP A 159 2.43 -20.23 2.50
N VAL A 160 3.20 -19.29 1.95
CA VAL A 160 4.43 -19.59 1.21
C VAL A 160 5.46 -20.26 2.11
N THR A 161 5.47 -19.97 3.42
CA THR A 161 6.40 -20.62 4.36
C THR A 161 6.06 -22.09 4.50
N ALA A 162 4.78 -22.41 4.71
CA ALA A 162 4.33 -23.80 4.80
C ALA A 162 4.61 -24.58 3.50
N LEU A 163 4.38 -23.96 2.34
CA LEU A 163 4.72 -24.53 1.04
C LEU A 163 6.22 -24.80 0.91
N MET A 164 7.07 -23.83 1.27
CA MET A 164 8.53 -23.97 1.16
C MET A 164 9.08 -25.05 2.09
N VAL A 165 8.59 -25.12 3.33
CA VAL A 165 8.97 -26.16 4.30
C VAL A 165 8.60 -27.53 3.74
N TRP A 166 7.34 -27.73 3.33
CA TRP A 166 6.89 -28.99 2.75
C TRP A 166 7.72 -29.37 1.52
N PHE A 167 8.00 -28.41 0.63
CA PHE A 167 8.74 -28.66 -0.60
C PHE A 167 10.16 -29.18 -0.31
N ILE A 168 10.85 -28.55 0.65
CA ILE A 168 12.23 -28.90 1.01
C ILE A 168 12.27 -30.23 1.78
N GLU A 169 11.35 -30.46 2.72
CA GLU A 169 11.30 -31.69 3.52
C GLU A 169 10.97 -32.94 2.69
N ASN A 170 10.27 -32.77 1.57
CA ASN A 170 9.86 -33.87 0.67
C ASN A 170 10.68 -33.89 -0.63
N TYR A 171 11.83 -33.21 -0.68
CA TYR A 171 12.72 -33.24 -1.84
C TYR A 171 13.49 -34.57 -1.91
N PRO A 172 13.65 -35.20 -3.10
CA PRO A 172 13.32 -34.68 -4.43
C PRO A 172 11.90 -34.94 -4.93
N GLU A 173 11.11 -35.81 -4.29
CA GLU A 173 9.79 -36.23 -4.76
C GLU A 173 8.80 -35.06 -4.92
N SER A 174 8.93 -34.03 -4.09
CA SER A 174 8.15 -32.79 -4.14
C SER A 174 8.20 -32.09 -5.50
N VAL A 175 9.29 -32.26 -6.26
CA VAL A 175 9.45 -31.68 -7.61
C VAL A 175 8.41 -32.24 -8.57
N ASP A 176 8.22 -33.56 -8.58
CA ASP A 176 7.29 -34.22 -9.49
C ASP A 176 5.85 -33.96 -9.06
N VAL A 177 5.59 -33.99 -7.74
CA VAL A 177 4.28 -33.68 -7.18
C VAL A 177 3.79 -32.27 -7.57
N VAL A 178 4.65 -31.25 -7.52
CA VAL A 178 4.30 -29.87 -7.92
C VAL A 178 4.10 -29.76 -9.44
N LYS A 179 4.89 -30.47 -10.24
CA LYS A 179 4.75 -30.46 -11.70
C LYS A 179 3.45 -31.13 -12.16
N GLU A 180 3.09 -32.25 -11.54
CA GLU A 180 1.88 -33.01 -11.87
C GLU A 180 0.61 -32.33 -11.33
N ASN A 181 0.73 -31.55 -10.25
CA ASN A 181 -0.41 -30.87 -9.60
C ASN A 181 -0.17 -29.35 -9.47
N PRO A 182 -0.43 -28.57 -10.54
CA PRO A 182 -0.25 -27.11 -10.52
C PRO A 182 -1.05 -26.38 -9.43
N ASP A 183 -2.16 -26.96 -8.98
CA ASP A 183 -3.03 -26.40 -7.94
C ASP A 183 -2.61 -26.76 -6.51
N LEU A 184 -1.57 -27.59 -6.33
CA LEU A 184 -1.06 -28.00 -5.02
C LEU A 184 -0.81 -26.82 -4.06
N PRO A 185 -0.23 -25.67 -4.49
CA PRO A 185 -0.03 -24.54 -3.59
C PRO A 185 -1.31 -24.09 -2.85
N ASN A 186 -2.50 -24.28 -3.43
CA ASN A 186 -3.77 -23.89 -2.81
C ASN A 186 -4.10 -24.68 -1.54
N ILE A 187 -3.53 -25.87 -1.32
CA ILE A 187 -3.74 -26.63 -0.07
C ILE A 187 -3.07 -25.96 1.13
N PHE A 188 -2.09 -25.09 0.88
CA PHE A 188 -1.36 -24.33 1.90
C PHE A 188 -2.03 -22.99 2.23
N ARG A 189 -3.26 -22.73 1.76
CA ARG A 189 -4.03 -21.57 2.22
C ARG A 189 -4.24 -21.65 3.72
N SER A 190 -4.09 -20.50 4.39
CA SER A 190 -4.18 -20.39 5.83
C SER A 190 -5.54 -20.94 6.33
N LYS A 191 -5.51 -22.06 7.06
CA LYS A 191 -6.65 -22.55 7.86
C LYS A 191 -6.81 -21.77 9.19
N ARG A 192 -6.19 -20.59 9.34
CA ARG A 192 -6.38 -19.79 10.55
C ARG A 192 -7.80 -19.22 10.54
N SER A 193 -8.71 -19.94 11.19
CA SER A 193 -9.91 -19.37 11.79
C SER A 193 -9.48 -18.13 12.56
N LEU A 194 -10.03 -16.98 12.17
CA LEU A 194 -10.01 -15.76 12.97
C LEU A 194 -10.76 -16.00 14.29
#